data_AF-F0SWK5-F1
#
_entry.id   AF-F0SWK5-F1
#
_cell.length_a   1.000
_cell.length_b   1.000
_cell.length_c   1.000
_cell.angle_alpha   90.00
_cell.angle_beta   90.00
_cell.angle_gamma   90.00
#
_symmetry.space_group_name_H-M   'P 1'
#
loop_
_entity.id
_entity.type
_entity.pdbx_description
1 polymer ?
#
loop_
_entity_poly.entity_id
_entity_poly.type
_entity_poly.pdbx_seq_one_letter_code
_entity_poly.pdbx_strand_id
1 'polypeptide(L)'
;MTRAYKESYLNKAQKTLAAMMVYAVSDLKYEPDEFFILFLQSGLVDEFGRGNPKYIAGKSGVELAREVILITIGQSVDVIPAPHFERSPVYWAAWALAYYQWYSGYSFKEIHKALPFAELLNMYSTLHEADINKFVSVADKVLIENKRESETNLSRLRKARGLSQKELAKTSGVALRMIQLYEQKQNDINKAQASSLQSLAQALGCKIEDLFE
;
A
#
# COMPACT_ATOMS: atom_id res chain seq x y z
N MET A 1 4.85 -13.82 9.31
CA MET A 1 5.24 -12.75 8.37
C MET A 1 6.71 -12.42 8.61
N THR A 2 7.50 -12.30 7.56
CA THR A 2 8.91 -11.89 7.67
C THR A 2 8.96 -10.38 7.81
N ARG A 3 9.68 -9.86 8.81
CA ARG A 3 9.86 -8.42 8.99
C ARG A 3 10.58 -7.82 7.78
N ALA A 4 10.21 -6.60 7.39
CA ALA A 4 10.77 -5.97 6.19
C ALA A 4 12.30 -5.73 6.29
N TYR A 5 12.80 -5.43 7.49
CA TYR A 5 14.21 -5.20 7.79
C TYR A 5 14.52 -5.47 9.28
N LYS A 6 15.79 -5.31 9.70
CA LYS A 6 16.22 -5.58 11.09
C LYS A 6 15.55 -4.60 12.07
N GLU A 7 15.04 -5.13 13.18
CA GLU A 7 14.35 -4.36 14.23
C GLU A 7 15.18 -3.22 14.82
N SER A 8 16.52 -3.35 14.85
CA SER A 8 17.41 -2.29 15.32
C SER A 8 17.28 -0.97 14.56
N TYR A 9 16.75 -0.97 13.33
CA TYR A 9 16.48 0.26 12.59
C TYR A 9 15.05 0.79 12.78
N LEU A 10 14.13 0.01 13.36
CA LEU A 10 12.71 0.33 13.42
C LEU A 10 12.44 1.68 14.10
N ASN A 11 12.99 1.90 15.30
CA ASN A 11 12.76 3.15 16.04
C ASN A 11 13.16 4.37 15.21
N LYS A 12 14.29 4.28 14.51
CA LYS A 12 14.80 5.36 13.66
C LYS A 12 13.92 5.54 12.42
N ALA A 13 13.51 4.45 11.78
CA ALA A 13 12.61 4.49 10.63
C ALA A 13 11.29 5.17 10.99
N GLN A 14 10.65 4.77 12.09
CA GLN A 14 9.38 5.38 12.51
C GLN A 14 9.52 6.88 12.77
N LYS A 15 10.59 7.31 13.45
CA LYS A 15 10.88 8.73 13.68
C LYS A 15 11.14 9.49 12.39
N THR A 16 11.89 8.90 11.46
CA THR A 16 12.19 9.54 10.17
C THR A 16 10.94 9.71 9.33
N LEU A 17 10.10 8.67 9.20
CA LEU A 17 8.84 8.78 8.45
C LEU A 17 7.88 9.79 9.09
N ALA A 18 7.78 9.77 10.42
CA ALA A 18 6.95 10.72 11.16
C ALA A 18 7.41 12.17 10.99
N ALA A 19 8.71 12.44 11.14
CA ALA A 19 9.27 13.77 10.92
C ALA A 19 9.08 14.24 9.47
N MET A 20 9.19 13.34 8.48
CA MET A 20 8.95 13.65 7.07
C MET A 20 7.51 14.13 6.84
N MET A 21 6.54 13.35 7.31
CA MET A 21 5.12 13.67 7.12
C MET A 21 4.72 14.93 7.89
N VAL A 22 5.23 15.13 9.11
CA VAL A 22 4.98 16.35 9.87
C VAL A 22 5.53 17.57 9.13
N TYR A 23 6.76 17.53 8.63
CA TYR A 23 7.33 18.64 7.85
C TYR A 23 6.50 18.92 6.59
N ALA A 24 6.14 17.89 5.83
CA ALA A 24 5.33 18.05 4.62
C ALA A 24 3.95 18.66 4.88
N VAL A 25 3.25 18.19 5.91
CA VAL A 25 1.87 18.62 6.18
C VAL A 25 1.84 19.92 6.96
N SER A 26 2.65 20.01 8.02
CA SER A 26 2.59 21.13 8.96
C SER A 26 3.39 22.34 8.49
N ASP A 27 4.57 22.14 7.90
CA ASP A 27 5.44 23.24 7.46
C ASP A 27 5.20 23.61 5.99
N LEU A 28 5.09 22.60 5.12
CA LEU A 28 4.91 22.82 3.68
C LEU A 28 3.45 22.88 3.23
N LYS A 29 2.49 22.61 4.12
CA LYS A 29 1.04 22.71 3.89
C LYS A 29 0.49 21.76 2.80
N TYR A 30 1.17 20.64 2.54
CA TYR A 30 0.59 19.60 1.69
C TYR A 30 -0.57 18.90 2.39
N GLU A 31 -1.55 18.45 1.60
CA GLU A 31 -2.50 17.45 2.05
C GLU A 31 -1.75 16.10 2.28
N PRO A 32 -2.00 15.39 3.41
CA PRO A 32 -1.30 14.16 3.77
C PRO A 32 -1.23 13.08 2.68
N ASP A 33 -2.35 12.73 2.05
CA ASP A 33 -2.41 11.72 1.01
C ASP A 33 -1.72 12.18 -0.28
N GLU A 34 -1.90 13.44 -0.68
CA GLU A 34 -1.21 14.05 -1.83
C GLU A 34 0.31 13.98 -1.68
N PHE A 35 0.85 14.34 -0.52
CA PHE A 35 2.29 14.24 -0.27
C PHE A 35 2.75 12.78 -0.25
N PHE A 36 1.97 11.88 0.34
CA PHE A 36 2.33 10.46 0.36
C PHE A 36 2.34 9.87 -1.06
N ILE A 37 1.46 10.34 -1.95
CA ILE A 37 1.49 9.98 -3.38
C ILE A 37 2.78 10.48 -4.05
N LEU A 38 3.26 11.69 -3.74
CA LEU A 38 4.58 12.14 -4.22
C LEU A 38 5.69 11.23 -3.70
N PHE A 39 5.63 10.81 -2.43
CA PHE A 39 6.61 9.86 -1.88
C PHE A 39 6.57 8.52 -2.63
N LEU A 40 5.37 8.01 -2.96
CA LEU A 40 5.21 6.82 -3.80
C LEU A 40 5.83 7.01 -5.20
N GLN A 41 5.58 8.15 -5.84
CA GLN A 41 6.07 8.45 -7.19
C GLN A 41 7.59 8.66 -7.24
N SER A 42 8.21 9.12 -6.15
CA SER A 42 9.65 9.35 -6.08
C SER A 42 10.49 8.06 -6.13
N GLY A 43 9.88 6.90 -5.86
CA GLY A 43 10.59 5.61 -5.69
C GLY A 43 11.35 5.49 -4.36
N LEU A 44 11.52 6.58 -3.60
CA LEU A 44 12.17 6.55 -2.28
C LEU A 44 11.39 5.73 -1.25
N VAL A 45 10.08 5.61 -1.43
CA VAL A 45 9.23 4.79 -0.56
C VAL A 45 9.63 3.31 -0.58
N ASP A 46 10.04 2.80 -1.74
CA ASP A 46 10.42 1.39 -1.91
C ASP A 46 11.78 1.14 -1.28
N GLU A 47 12.70 2.10 -1.40
CA GLU A 47 13.98 2.12 -0.69
C GLU A 47 13.78 2.15 0.82
N PHE A 48 12.83 2.96 1.31
CA PHE A 48 12.48 3.04 2.72
C PHE A 48 11.88 1.71 3.21
N GLY A 49 10.90 1.17 2.48
CA GLY A 49 10.16 -0.04 2.86
C GLY A 49 11.01 -1.31 2.87
N ARG A 50 12.05 -1.39 2.04
CA ARG A 50 13.03 -2.49 2.07
C ARG A 50 14.16 -2.28 3.09
N GLY A 51 14.13 -1.18 3.82
CA GLY A 51 15.06 -0.88 4.91
C GLY A 51 16.44 -0.39 4.46
N ASN A 52 16.53 0.38 3.37
CA ASN A 52 17.80 0.99 2.95
C ASN A 52 18.29 1.97 4.05
N PRO A 53 19.46 1.72 4.67
CA PRO A 53 19.98 2.53 5.78
C PRO A 53 20.10 4.02 5.45
N LYS A 54 20.34 4.39 4.18
CA LYS A 54 20.39 5.79 3.72
C LYS A 54 19.10 6.54 4.07
N TYR A 55 17.94 5.91 3.88
CA TYR A 55 16.65 6.57 4.03
C TYR A 55 15.97 6.29 5.37
N ILE A 56 16.15 5.10 5.94
CA ILE A 56 15.53 4.78 7.24
C ILE A 56 16.30 5.33 8.44
N ALA A 57 17.60 5.63 8.28
CA ALA A 57 18.45 6.07 9.38
C ALA A 57 19.43 7.19 9.04
N GLY A 58 19.94 7.23 7.81
CA GLY A 58 20.97 8.17 7.38
C GLY A 58 20.47 9.58 7.04
N LYS A 59 19.18 9.74 6.78
CA LYS A 59 18.52 11.03 6.50
C LYS A 59 17.56 11.40 7.61
N SER A 60 17.46 12.70 7.89
CA SER A 60 16.35 13.26 8.64
C SER A 60 15.06 13.20 7.82
N GLY A 61 13.91 13.26 8.50
CA GLY A 61 12.62 13.34 7.82
C GLY A 61 12.49 14.56 6.90
N VAL A 62 13.06 15.69 7.30
CA VAL A 62 13.09 16.93 6.50
C VAL A 62 13.89 16.75 5.21
N GLU A 63 15.10 16.16 5.30
CA GLU A 63 15.90 15.86 4.11
C GLU A 63 15.21 14.88 3.18
N LEU A 64 14.54 13.86 3.74
CA LEU A 64 13.77 12.91 2.96
C LEU A 64 12.61 13.60 2.21
N ALA A 65 11.86 14.47 2.88
CA ALA A 65 10.76 15.22 2.26
C ALA A 65 11.25 16.15 1.14
N ARG A 66 12.38 16.85 1.37
CA ARG A 66 13.00 17.70 0.33
C ARG A 66 13.45 16.87 -0.87
N GLU A 67 13.99 15.68 -0.65
CA GLU A 67 14.40 14.77 -1.74
C GLU A 67 13.20 14.25 -2.52
N VAL A 68 12.08 13.94 -1.85
CA VAL A 68 10.81 13.59 -2.51
C VAL A 68 10.38 14.71 -3.44
N ILE A 69 10.30 15.96 -2.94
CA ILE A 69 9.86 17.12 -3.72
C ILE A 69 10.82 17.41 -4.87
N LEU A 70 12.13 17.31 -4.64
CA LEU A 70 13.13 17.50 -5.68
C LEU A 70 12.97 16.49 -6.82
N ILE A 71 12.73 15.21 -6.49
CA ILE A 71 12.57 14.16 -7.50
C ILE A 71 11.26 14.31 -8.27
N THR A 72 10.15 14.64 -7.60
CA THR A 72 8.82 14.64 -8.23
C THR A 72 8.42 15.96 -8.86
N ILE A 73 8.80 17.08 -8.25
CA ILE A 73 8.41 18.43 -8.67
C ILE A 73 9.59 19.17 -9.33
N GLY A 74 10.84 18.76 -9.06
CA GLY A 74 12.04 19.40 -9.63
C GLY A 74 12.43 20.70 -8.93
N GLN A 75 11.86 20.99 -7.76
CA GLN A 75 12.09 22.23 -7.00
C GLN A 75 12.83 21.97 -5.70
N SER A 76 13.74 22.88 -5.34
CA SER A 76 14.33 22.92 -4.00
C SER A 76 13.39 23.64 -3.02
N VAL A 77 13.34 23.14 -1.78
CA VAL A 77 12.49 23.70 -0.73
C VAL A 77 13.35 24.15 0.46
N ASP A 78 13.41 25.46 0.65
CA ASP A 78 14.20 26.13 1.69
C ASP A 78 13.36 26.60 2.88
N VAL A 79 12.21 25.97 3.11
CA VAL A 79 11.40 26.23 4.32
C VAL A 79 12.14 25.68 5.54
N ILE A 80 12.26 26.51 6.57
CA ILE A 80 12.88 26.14 7.85
C ILE A 80 11.86 25.29 8.64
N PRO A 81 12.23 24.08 9.08
CA PRO A 81 11.31 23.23 9.85
C PRO A 81 10.98 23.88 11.19
N ALA A 82 9.70 23.95 11.54
CA ALA A 82 9.28 24.40 12.85
C ALA A 82 9.55 23.32 13.92
N PRO A 83 9.73 23.69 15.19
CA PRO A 83 9.81 22.71 16.27
C PRO A 83 8.42 22.06 16.45
N HIS A 84 8.35 20.75 16.16
CA HIS A 84 7.13 19.95 16.33
C HIS A 84 7.28 18.99 17.49
N PHE A 85 6.18 18.78 18.22
CA PHE A 85 6.11 17.78 19.29
C PHE A 85 5.76 16.39 18.72
N GLU A 86 6.34 15.33 19.28
CA GLU A 86 6.13 13.91 18.88
C GLU A 86 4.68 13.40 19.08
N ARG A 87 3.72 14.26 19.43
CA ARG A 87 2.32 13.91 19.76
C ARG A 87 1.30 14.46 18.79
N SER A 88 1.70 14.91 17.60
CA SER A 88 0.71 15.33 16.60
C SER A 88 0.01 14.11 15.96
N PRO A 89 -1.25 14.25 15.51
CA PRO A 89 -1.93 13.17 14.79
C PRO A 89 -1.15 12.67 13.56
N VAL A 90 -0.55 13.60 12.81
CA VAL A 90 0.30 13.29 11.64
C VAL A 90 1.54 12.50 12.04
N TYR A 91 2.19 12.90 13.13
CA TYR A 91 3.35 12.18 13.65
C TYR A 91 3.00 10.74 14.01
N TRP A 92 1.93 10.56 14.81
CA TRP A 92 1.51 9.22 15.22
C TRP A 92 1.09 8.35 14.04
N ALA A 93 0.29 8.88 13.10
CA ALA A 93 -0.15 8.15 11.92
C ALA A 93 1.02 7.61 11.10
N ALA A 94 2.01 8.46 10.83
CA ALA A 94 3.23 8.08 10.12
C ALA A 94 4.11 7.11 10.92
N TRP A 95 4.24 7.32 12.23
CA TRP A 95 5.00 6.45 13.13
C TRP A 95 4.40 5.04 13.21
N ALA A 96 3.08 4.95 13.30
CA ALA A 96 2.33 3.70 13.31
C ALA A 96 2.40 3.00 11.94
N LEU A 97 2.26 3.77 10.85
CA LEU A 97 2.39 3.25 9.48
C LEU A 97 3.77 2.61 9.23
N ALA A 98 4.86 3.26 9.64
CA ALA A 98 6.21 2.69 9.53
C ALA A 98 6.35 1.37 10.29
N TYR A 99 5.76 1.27 11.49
CA TYR A 99 5.72 0.03 12.25
C TYR A 99 4.97 -1.06 11.51
N TYR A 100 3.77 -0.75 11.04
CA TYR A 100 2.92 -1.75 10.39
C TYR A 100 3.53 -2.25 9.09
N GLN A 101 4.16 -1.36 8.30
CA GLN A 101 4.91 -1.74 7.12
C GLN A 101 6.05 -2.71 7.46
N TRP A 102 6.84 -2.40 8.48
CA TRP A 102 7.90 -3.29 8.96
C TRP A 102 7.36 -4.62 9.50
N TYR A 103 6.27 -4.57 10.26
CA TYR A 103 5.64 -5.71 10.92
C TYR A 103 5.07 -6.70 9.90
N SER A 104 4.31 -6.19 8.93
CA SER A 104 3.55 -6.98 7.95
C SER A 104 4.38 -7.38 6.73
N GLY A 105 5.35 -6.55 6.34
CA GLY A 105 6.13 -6.73 5.12
C GLY A 105 5.38 -6.32 3.84
N TYR A 106 4.16 -5.78 3.93
CA TYR A 106 3.48 -5.17 2.79
C TYR A 106 4.27 -3.95 2.29
N SER A 107 4.16 -3.65 1.00
CA SER A 107 4.67 -2.37 0.49
C SER A 107 3.82 -1.21 0.99
N PHE A 108 4.40 -0.03 1.15
CA PHE A 108 3.62 1.17 1.46
C PHE A 108 2.54 1.45 0.41
N LYS A 109 2.78 1.09 -0.86
CA LYS A 109 1.79 1.20 -1.94
C LYS A 109 0.56 0.33 -1.68
N GLU A 110 0.75 -0.92 -1.26
CA GLU A 110 -0.35 -1.82 -0.89
C GLU A 110 -1.10 -1.32 0.33
N ILE A 111 -0.38 -0.86 1.36
CA ILE A 111 -0.98 -0.34 2.58
C ILE A 111 -1.80 0.92 2.25
N HIS A 112 -1.22 1.91 1.57
CA HIS A 112 -1.88 3.17 1.23
C HIS A 112 -3.12 2.98 0.36
N LYS A 113 -3.14 1.97 -0.52
CA LYS A 113 -4.32 1.66 -1.33
C LYS A 113 -5.52 1.22 -0.48
N ALA A 114 -5.27 0.50 0.60
CA ALA A 114 -6.32 0.01 1.51
C ALA A 114 -6.59 0.95 2.68
N LEU A 115 -5.55 1.67 3.11
CA LEU A 115 -5.52 2.49 4.31
C LEU A 115 -4.76 3.80 4.01
N PRO A 116 -5.41 4.77 3.34
CA PRO A 116 -4.82 6.08 3.05
C PRO A 116 -4.55 6.87 4.34
N PHE A 117 -3.76 7.93 4.23
CA PHE A 117 -3.34 8.76 5.37
C PHE A 117 -4.51 9.42 6.08
N ALA A 118 -5.55 9.85 5.37
CA ALA A 118 -6.78 10.34 5.96
C ALA A 118 -7.41 9.32 6.94
N GLU A 119 -7.44 8.03 6.57
CA GLU A 119 -7.96 6.97 7.44
C GLU A 119 -7.03 6.71 8.64
N LEU A 120 -5.71 6.78 8.44
CA LEU A 120 -4.76 6.70 9.56
C LEU A 120 -4.98 7.85 10.57
N LEU A 121 -5.25 9.06 10.09
CA LEU A 121 -5.53 10.21 10.97
C LEU A 121 -6.83 10.02 11.75
N ASN A 122 -7.87 9.45 11.13
CA ASN A 122 -9.13 9.13 11.82
C ASN A 122 -8.95 8.12 12.96
N MET A 123 -7.97 7.21 12.83
CA MET A 123 -7.63 6.23 13.87
C MET A 123 -6.91 6.84 15.08
N TYR A 124 -6.37 8.06 14.95
CA TYR A 124 -5.59 8.69 16.03
C TYR A 124 -6.37 8.76 17.33
N SER A 125 -7.57 9.35 17.32
CA SER A 125 -8.37 9.60 18.53
C SER A 125 -8.65 8.35 19.37
N THR A 126 -8.69 7.18 18.74
CA THR A 126 -9.02 5.91 19.38
C THR A 126 -7.81 5.04 19.70
N LEU A 127 -6.73 5.12 18.91
CA LEU A 127 -5.62 4.17 18.99
C LEU A 127 -4.30 4.79 19.46
N HIS A 128 -4.19 6.12 19.54
CA HIS A 128 -2.90 6.75 19.86
C HIS A 128 -2.36 6.50 21.27
N GLU A 129 -3.26 6.23 22.23
CA GLU A 129 -2.92 5.84 23.59
C GLU A 129 -2.90 4.31 23.80
N ALA A 130 -3.31 3.55 22.78
CA ALA A 130 -3.37 2.10 22.85
C ALA A 130 -2.01 1.46 22.53
N ASP A 131 -1.86 0.20 22.93
CA ASP A 131 -0.72 -0.61 22.49
C ASP A 131 -0.73 -0.73 20.95
N ILE A 132 0.44 -0.59 20.33
CA ILE A 132 0.57 -0.62 18.86
C ILE A 132 0.06 -1.91 18.22
N ASN A 133 0.04 -3.03 18.93
CA ASN A 133 -0.54 -4.28 18.43
C ASN A 133 -2.05 -4.14 18.18
N LYS A 134 -2.74 -3.22 18.86
CA LYS A 134 -4.13 -2.89 18.55
C LYS A 134 -4.25 -2.25 17.18
N PHE A 135 -3.37 -1.30 16.85
CA PHE A 135 -3.30 -0.71 15.51
C PHE A 135 -3.01 -1.78 14.45
N VAL A 136 -2.03 -2.65 14.69
CA VAL A 136 -1.74 -3.79 13.78
C VAL A 136 -2.99 -4.63 13.51
N SER A 137 -3.75 -4.97 14.56
CA SER A 137 -4.97 -5.79 14.42
C SER A 137 -6.08 -5.10 13.61
N VAL A 138 -6.16 -3.77 13.67
CA VAL A 138 -7.12 -2.98 12.89
C VAL A 138 -6.65 -2.87 11.45
N ALA A 139 -5.38 -2.52 11.22
CA ALA A 139 -4.79 -2.41 9.89
C ALA A 139 -4.84 -3.74 9.13
N ASP A 140 -4.56 -4.87 9.78
CA ASP A 140 -4.67 -6.20 9.16
C ASP A 140 -6.10 -6.51 8.69
N LYS A 141 -7.12 -6.15 9.49
CA LYS A 141 -8.52 -6.34 9.09
C LYS A 141 -8.85 -5.50 7.86
N VAL A 142 -8.49 -4.22 7.85
CA VAL A 142 -8.71 -3.32 6.71
C VAL A 142 -8.04 -3.86 5.45
N LEU A 143 -6.78 -4.32 5.53
CA LEU A 143 -6.08 -4.87 4.38
C LEU A 143 -6.71 -6.17 3.87
N ILE A 144 -7.15 -7.06 4.77
CA ILE A 144 -7.82 -8.30 4.40
C ILE A 144 -9.17 -8.01 3.73
N GLU A 145 -9.95 -7.09 4.28
CA GLU A 145 -11.26 -6.68 3.74
C GLU A 145 -11.09 -6.03 2.38
N ASN A 146 -10.19 -5.06 2.23
CA ASN A 146 -9.89 -4.43 0.95
C ASN A 146 -9.45 -5.45 -0.10
N LYS A 147 -8.61 -6.43 0.29
CA LYS A 147 -8.18 -7.50 -0.61
C LYS A 147 -9.35 -8.38 -1.06
N ARG A 148 -10.29 -8.69 -0.16
CA ARG A 148 -11.51 -9.45 -0.49
C ARG A 148 -12.43 -8.67 -1.42
N GLU A 149 -12.64 -7.37 -1.18
CA GLU A 149 -13.45 -6.51 -2.04
C GLU A 149 -12.83 -6.30 -3.43
N SER A 150 -11.50 -6.27 -3.50
CA SER A 150 -10.78 -6.12 -4.76
C SER A 150 -10.64 -7.42 -5.57
N GLU A 151 -10.85 -8.58 -4.93
CA GLU A 151 -10.73 -9.89 -5.60
C GLU A 151 -11.91 -10.13 -6.54
N THR A 152 -11.60 -10.43 -7.81
CA THR A 152 -12.61 -10.80 -8.80
C THR A 152 -13.13 -12.21 -8.59
N ASN A 153 -14.36 -12.47 -9.01
CA ASN A 153 -14.94 -13.81 -9.07
C ASN A 153 -14.05 -14.77 -9.88
N LEU A 154 -13.46 -14.30 -10.98
CA LEU A 154 -12.49 -15.08 -11.75
C LEU A 154 -11.28 -15.51 -10.89
N SER A 155 -10.64 -14.57 -10.18
CA SER A 155 -9.50 -14.86 -9.30
C SER A 155 -9.89 -15.82 -8.18
N ARG A 156 -11.04 -15.57 -7.53
CA ARG A 156 -11.57 -16.37 -6.43
C ARG A 156 -11.80 -17.82 -6.86
N LEU A 157 -12.51 -18.03 -7.98
CA LEU A 157 -12.80 -19.35 -8.52
C LEU A 157 -11.53 -20.07 -8.97
N ARG A 158 -10.61 -19.36 -9.65
CA ARG A 158 -9.31 -19.92 -10.06
C ARG A 158 -8.52 -20.44 -8.86
N LYS A 159 -8.40 -19.64 -7.79
CA LYS A 159 -7.68 -20.04 -6.56
C LYS A 159 -8.39 -21.18 -5.84
N ALA A 160 -9.72 -21.21 -5.81
CA ALA A 160 -10.49 -22.32 -5.25
C ALA A 160 -10.23 -23.66 -5.98
N ARG A 161 -9.85 -23.61 -7.26
CA ARG A 161 -9.42 -24.78 -8.05
C ARG A 161 -7.91 -25.06 -7.99
N GLY A 162 -7.15 -24.30 -7.20
CA GLY A 162 -5.70 -24.47 -7.05
C GLY A 162 -4.89 -24.10 -8.29
N LEU A 163 -5.47 -23.39 -9.25
CA LEU A 163 -4.82 -23.05 -10.52
C LEU A 163 -4.04 -21.74 -10.40
N SER A 164 -2.84 -21.69 -10.97
CA SER A 164 -2.16 -20.43 -11.30
C SER A 164 -2.79 -19.75 -12.51
N GLN A 165 -2.50 -18.46 -12.72
CA GLN A 165 -2.96 -17.74 -13.93
C GLN A 165 -2.43 -18.40 -15.21
N LYS A 166 -1.20 -18.94 -15.18
CA LYS A 166 -0.59 -19.65 -16.31
C LYS A 166 -1.29 -20.97 -16.62
N GLU A 167 -1.65 -21.72 -15.57
CA GLU A 167 -2.39 -22.97 -15.74
C GLU A 167 -3.81 -22.72 -16.25
N LEU A 168 -4.51 -21.71 -15.71
CA LEU A 168 -5.82 -21.34 -16.23
C LEU A 168 -5.74 -20.92 -17.69
N ALA A 169 -4.73 -20.13 -18.09
CA ALA A 169 -4.51 -19.73 -19.47
C ALA A 169 -4.33 -20.96 -20.38
N LYS A 170 -3.50 -21.91 -19.94
CA LYS A 170 -3.24 -23.15 -20.68
C LYS A 170 -4.50 -24.01 -20.83
N THR A 171 -5.27 -24.17 -19.75
CA THR A 171 -6.45 -25.07 -19.74
C THR A 171 -7.66 -24.45 -20.45
N SER A 172 -7.85 -23.13 -20.36
CA SER A 172 -8.95 -22.42 -21.03
C SER A 172 -8.64 -22.01 -22.46
N GLY A 173 -7.36 -21.94 -22.87
CA GLY A 173 -6.96 -21.38 -24.16
C GLY A 173 -7.06 -19.85 -24.24
N VAL A 174 -7.49 -19.17 -23.17
CA VAL A 174 -7.49 -17.71 -23.08
C VAL A 174 -6.08 -17.21 -22.80
N ALA A 175 -5.66 -16.16 -23.50
CA ALA A 175 -4.32 -15.59 -23.32
C ALA A 175 -4.07 -15.19 -21.86
N LEU A 176 -2.88 -15.52 -21.32
CA LEU A 176 -2.48 -15.17 -19.95
C LEU A 176 -2.69 -13.69 -19.64
N ARG A 177 -2.36 -12.81 -20.60
CA ARG A 177 -2.55 -11.36 -20.45
C ARG A 177 -4.01 -10.99 -20.22
N MET A 178 -4.95 -11.65 -20.89
CA MET A 178 -6.39 -11.38 -20.71
C MET A 178 -6.86 -11.79 -19.33
N ILE A 179 -6.46 -12.97 -18.84
CA ILE A 179 -6.76 -13.41 -17.46
C ILE A 179 -6.22 -12.40 -16.45
N GLN A 180 -4.99 -11.92 -16.63
CA GLN A 180 -4.42 -10.88 -15.77
C GLN A 180 -5.23 -9.58 -15.79
N LEU A 181 -5.63 -9.11 -16.97
CA LEU A 181 -6.42 -7.89 -17.12
C LEU A 181 -7.79 -8.00 -16.45
N TYR A 182 -8.46 -9.15 -16.60
CA TYR A 182 -9.73 -9.42 -15.92
C TYR A 182 -9.55 -9.44 -14.40
N GLU A 183 -8.58 -10.20 -13.87
CA GLU A 183 -8.32 -10.29 -12.43
C GLU A 183 -7.83 -8.97 -11.81
N GLN A 184 -7.28 -8.06 -12.60
CA GLN A 184 -6.85 -6.73 -12.16
C GLN A 184 -7.94 -5.66 -12.36
N LYS A 185 -9.15 -6.05 -12.82
CA LYS A 185 -10.24 -5.14 -13.22
C LYS A 185 -9.83 -4.07 -14.24
N GLN A 186 -8.74 -4.30 -15.00
CA GLN A 186 -8.31 -3.45 -16.10
C GLN A 186 -9.11 -3.70 -17.37
N ASN A 187 -9.73 -4.87 -17.47
CA ASN A 187 -10.70 -5.16 -18.51
C ASN A 187 -11.96 -5.74 -17.86
N ASP A 188 -13.11 -5.32 -18.36
CA ASP A 188 -14.41 -5.68 -17.81
C ASP A 188 -14.80 -7.09 -18.26
N ILE A 189 -14.80 -8.05 -17.33
CA ILE A 189 -15.17 -9.44 -17.62
C ILE A 189 -16.65 -9.57 -18.00
N ASN A 190 -17.50 -8.66 -17.54
CA ASN A 190 -18.92 -8.60 -17.91
C ASN A 190 -19.11 -8.28 -19.40
N LYS A 191 -18.06 -7.76 -20.07
CA LYS A 191 -18.02 -7.45 -21.50
C LYS A 191 -17.12 -8.40 -22.30
N ALA A 192 -16.63 -9.47 -21.69
CA ALA A 192 -15.81 -10.45 -22.40
C ALA A 192 -16.62 -11.20 -23.47
N GLN A 193 -15.94 -11.63 -24.53
CA GLN A 193 -16.57 -12.44 -25.57
C GLN A 193 -17.14 -13.74 -24.98
N ALA A 194 -18.33 -14.13 -25.44
CA ALA A 194 -19.02 -15.32 -24.93
C ALA A 194 -18.19 -16.60 -25.06
N SER A 195 -17.41 -16.74 -26.13
CA SER A 195 -16.48 -17.86 -26.33
C SER A 195 -15.41 -17.92 -25.23
N SER A 196 -14.78 -16.78 -24.91
CA SER A 196 -13.79 -16.67 -23.83
C SER A 196 -14.39 -16.98 -22.46
N LEU A 197 -15.60 -16.47 -22.18
CA LEU A 197 -16.32 -16.77 -20.93
C LEU A 197 -16.65 -18.25 -20.81
N GLN A 198 -17.13 -18.87 -21.88
CA GLN A 198 -17.42 -20.30 -21.92
C GLN A 198 -16.17 -21.15 -21.68
N SER A 199 -15.05 -20.81 -22.32
CA SER A 199 -13.78 -21.51 -22.11
C SER A 199 -13.25 -21.39 -20.68
N LEU A 200 -13.36 -20.20 -20.07
CA LEU A 200 -12.99 -19.98 -18.68
C LEU A 200 -13.89 -20.78 -17.72
N ALA A 201 -15.22 -20.72 -17.93
CA ALA A 201 -16.19 -21.43 -17.12
C ALA A 201 -16.00 -22.95 -17.17
N GLN A 202 -15.72 -23.49 -18.36
CA GLN A 202 -15.43 -24.91 -18.55
C GLN A 202 -14.13 -25.33 -17.85
N ALA A 203 -13.05 -24.55 -17.99
CA ALA A 203 -11.77 -24.82 -17.33
C ALA A 203 -11.87 -24.74 -15.80
N LEU A 204 -12.73 -23.86 -15.28
CA LEU A 204 -12.98 -23.68 -13.85
C LEU A 204 -14.08 -24.58 -13.31
N GLY A 205 -14.82 -25.30 -14.15
CA GLY A 205 -15.96 -26.11 -13.78
C GLY A 205 -17.04 -25.32 -13.04
N CYS A 206 -17.35 -24.11 -13.53
CA CYS A 206 -18.42 -23.24 -13.03
C CYS A 206 -19.34 -22.83 -14.17
N LYS A 207 -20.41 -22.09 -13.88
CA LYS A 207 -21.25 -21.47 -14.91
C LYS A 207 -20.65 -20.14 -15.35
N ILE A 208 -21.10 -19.61 -16.49
CA ILE A 208 -20.65 -18.31 -16.98
C ILE A 208 -21.09 -17.20 -16.03
N GLU A 209 -22.29 -17.31 -15.45
CA GLU A 209 -22.84 -16.33 -14.52
C GLU A 209 -21.98 -16.19 -13.25
N ASP A 210 -21.29 -17.26 -12.86
CA ASP A 210 -20.39 -17.25 -11.70
C ASP A 210 -19.12 -16.40 -11.93
N LEU A 211 -18.82 -16.04 -13.19
CA LEU A 211 -17.66 -15.23 -13.57
C LEU A 211 -17.95 -13.72 -13.59
N PHE A 212 -19.22 -13.32 -13.61
CA PHE A 212 -19.60 -11.91 -13.67
C PHE A 212 -19.38 -11.21 -12.31
N GLU A 213 -19.06 -9.93 -12.35
CA GLU A 213 -18.88 -9.04 -11.18
C GLU A 213 -20.13 -8.20 -10.91
#